data_AF-A0A0F2RUY2-F1
#
_entry.id   AF-A0A0F2RUY2-F1
#
_cell.length_a   1.000
_cell.length_b   1.000
_cell.length_c   1.000
_cell.angle_alpha   90.00
_cell.angle_beta   90.00
_cell.angle_gamma   90.00
#
_symmetry.space_group_name_H-M   'P 1'
#
loop_
_entity.id
_entity.type
_entity.pdbx_description
1 polymer ?
#
loop_
_entity_poly.entity_id
_entity_poly.type
_entity_poly.pdbx_seq_one_letter_code
_entity_poly.pdbx_strand_id
1 'polypeptide(L)'
;MPEVGGPLPLLFWPFPAAQEITEVLEWRTDVLTSRAGEQRIALRPRPREIVTFRHRLDALGMARAAELARAGFAGDWHVPLWHMALQPAADLVQGATEILLDTGVADFRSGELAAIAVDGREAAAVPIASVQPDRLIMAEPLVLQLPGPVVAAQRVTVAPIRVGALTSAIEVARRRQGDGTVTASFLLRDAPDITAPVLPTYLGRPVQTDPSLVRRPLTASLRRAVEYVDNGFGPVVAEPLRDVFERSETITLKAQGPIARHALRRWLWSLRGRQASFWLSTWGRELQLRSAMTSGSTLMRVAPVASLPAYFGRAILLEMPTALRFRTITAAIVEGADHRLTLSSNLGEPVSLATRVHFLTAMRADADRVEIQHGSVAIEVTLPVIEVPA
;
A
#
# COMPACT_ATOMS: atom_id res chain seq x y z
N MET A 1 -45.50 6.07 -22.96
CA MET A 1 -45.27 5.74 -21.53
C MET A 1 -44.71 6.99 -20.87
N PRO A 2 -45.32 7.52 -19.81
CA PRO A 2 -44.71 8.60 -19.06
C PRO A 2 -43.59 8.01 -18.19
N GLU A 3 -42.37 8.51 -18.35
CA GLU A 3 -41.30 8.30 -17.37
C GLU A 3 -41.68 9.02 -16.09
N VAL A 4 -42.07 8.25 -15.07
CA VAL A 4 -42.19 8.74 -13.69
C VAL A 4 -40.77 8.85 -13.15
N GLY A 5 -40.06 9.91 -13.55
CA GLY A 5 -38.74 10.28 -13.04
C GLY A 5 -38.86 10.89 -11.64
N GLY A 6 -39.27 10.08 -10.66
CA GLY A 6 -38.91 10.37 -9.27
C GLY A 6 -37.40 10.18 -9.11
N PRO A 7 -36.72 10.91 -8.19
CA PRO A 7 -35.32 10.62 -7.91
C PRO A 7 -35.21 9.14 -7.55
N LEU A 8 -34.36 8.41 -8.29
CA LEU A 8 -34.10 7.01 -7.97
C LEU A 8 -33.68 6.92 -6.50
N PRO A 9 -34.25 5.99 -5.72
CA PRO A 9 -33.86 5.82 -4.33
C PRO A 9 -32.35 5.58 -4.26
N LEU A 10 -31.70 6.25 -3.32
CA LEU A 10 -30.25 6.16 -3.15
C LEU A 10 -29.85 4.69 -2.94
N LEU A 11 -29.10 4.13 -3.89
CA LEU A 11 -28.58 2.77 -3.80
C LEU A 11 -27.43 2.75 -2.81
N PHE A 12 -27.75 2.44 -1.56
CA PHE A 12 -26.79 2.34 -0.47
C PHE A 12 -26.41 0.89 -0.21
N TRP A 13 -25.15 0.64 0.15
CA TRP A 13 -24.72 -0.65 0.68
C TRP A 13 -24.68 -0.61 2.22
N PRO A 14 -25.77 -1.00 2.92
CA PRO A 14 -25.94 -0.72 4.36
C PRO A 14 -25.22 -1.70 5.28
N PHE A 15 -24.57 -2.73 4.71
CA PHE A 15 -24.04 -3.82 5.52
C PHE A 15 -22.76 -3.38 6.25
N PRO A 16 -22.69 -3.58 7.57
CA PRO A 16 -21.60 -3.10 8.42
C PRO A 16 -20.29 -3.85 8.21
N ALA A 17 -19.23 -3.32 8.84
CA ALA A 17 -17.83 -3.70 8.69
C ALA A 17 -17.60 -5.17 8.29
N ALA A 18 -17.16 -5.35 7.05
CA ALA A 18 -16.75 -6.64 6.55
C ALA A 18 -15.54 -7.17 7.34
N GLN A 19 -15.51 -8.48 7.57
CA GLN A 19 -14.39 -9.11 8.29
C GLN A 19 -13.14 -9.22 7.42
N GLU A 20 -13.35 -9.34 6.10
CA GLU A 20 -12.32 -9.45 5.09
C GLU A 20 -12.67 -8.44 3.98
N ILE A 21 -11.82 -7.42 3.83
CA ILE A 21 -11.93 -6.44 2.74
C ILE A 21 -10.67 -6.57 1.89
N THR A 22 -10.86 -6.69 0.59
CA THR A 22 -9.76 -6.65 -0.37
C THR A 22 -9.88 -5.37 -1.18
N GLU A 23 -8.82 -4.58 -1.21
CA GLU A 23 -8.70 -3.40 -2.07
C GLU A 23 -7.70 -3.70 -3.18
N VAL A 24 -8.06 -3.40 -4.42
CA VAL A 24 -7.19 -3.55 -5.58
C VAL A 24 -6.93 -2.18 -6.17
N LEU A 25 -5.67 -1.83 -6.32
CA LEU A 25 -5.19 -0.66 -7.02
C LEU A 25 -4.64 -1.09 -8.38
N GLU A 26 -5.28 -0.66 -9.47
CA GLU A 26 -4.91 -1.04 -10.83
C GLU A 26 -4.49 0.19 -11.65
N TRP A 27 -3.18 0.36 -11.78
CA TRP A 27 -2.57 1.30 -12.71
C TRP A 27 -2.54 0.74 -14.13
N ARG A 28 -2.03 1.54 -15.05
CA ARG A 28 -1.67 1.08 -16.38
C ARG A 28 -0.40 1.79 -16.78
N THR A 29 0.68 1.04 -16.90
CA THR A 29 1.98 1.57 -17.32
C THR A 29 2.45 0.86 -18.56
N ASP A 30 3.26 1.55 -19.34
CA ASP A 30 4.03 0.99 -20.44
C ASP A 30 5.51 1.07 -20.09
N VAL A 31 6.23 -0.03 -20.29
CA VAL A 31 7.66 -0.16 -19.97
C VAL A 31 8.40 -0.52 -21.25
N LEU A 32 9.08 0.47 -21.81
CA LEU A 32 9.89 0.33 -23.01
C LEU A 32 11.32 0.01 -22.58
N THR A 33 11.75 -1.23 -22.81
CA THR A 33 13.08 -1.70 -22.42
C THR A 33 14.10 -1.51 -23.54
N SER A 34 15.35 -1.30 -23.15
CA SER A 34 16.52 -1.28 -24.02
C SER A 34 17.66 -2.07 -23.36
N ARG A 35 18.78 -2.24 -24.08
CA ARG A 35 19.96 -2.95 -23.55
C ARG A 35 20.50 -2.31 -22.27
N ALA A 36 20.57 -0.97 -22.23
CA ALA A 36 21.18 -0.21 -21.14
C ALA A 36 20.19 0.35 -20.11
N GLY A 37 18.88 0.33 -20.38
CA GLY A 37 17.90 0.90 -19.46
C GLY A 37 16.45 0.69 -19.87
N GLU A 38 15.55 1.50 -19.30
CA GLU A 38 14.12 1.45 -19.60
C GLU A 38 13.48 2.84 -19.47
N GLN A 39 12.50 3.10 -20.32
CA GLN A 39 11.59 4.24 -20.22
C GLN A 39 10.22 3.75 -19.75
N ARG A 40 9.58 4.50 -18.86
CA ARG A 40 8.33 4.09 -18.22
C ARG A 40 7.30 5.20 -18.31
N ILE A 41 6.12 4.86 -18.81
CA ILE A 41 5.04 5.82 -19.04
C ILE A 41 3.82 5.36 -18.25
N ALA A 42 3.32 6.20 -17.35
CA ALA A 42 2.03 5.96 -16.69
C ALA A 42 0.90 6.40 -17.61
N LEU A 43 0.17 5.43 -18.20
CA LEU A 43 -0.98 5.66 -19.06
C LEU A 43 -2.24 6.04 -18.26
N ARG A 44 -2.27 5.71 -16.97
CA ARG A 44 -3.28 6.20 -16.01
C ARG A 44 -2.59 7.01 -14.91
N PRO A 45 -2.99 8.27 -14.67
CA PRO A 45 -2.38 9.09 -13.61
C PRO A 45 -2.81 8.64 -12.19
N ARG A 46 -3.98 8.02 -12.09
CA ARG A 46 -4.57 7.46 -10.86
C ARG A 46 -5.02 6.01 -11.12
N PRO A 47 -4.89 5.09 -10.15
CA PRO A 47 -5.34 3.71 -10.31
C PRO A 47 -6.85 3.65 -10.38
N ARG A 48 -7.37 2.58 -10.98
CA ARG A 48 -8.72 2.12 -10.69
C ARG A 48 -8.70 1.45 -9.32
N GLU A 49 -9.67 1.78 -8.49
CA GLU A 49 -9.81 1.20 -7.16
C GLU A 49 -11.01 0.26 -7.17
N ILE A 50 -10.78 -1.02 -6.85
CA ILE A 50 -11.83 -2.01 -6.70
C ILE A 50 -11.81 -2.46 -5.25
N VAL A 51 -12.95 -2.38 -4.58
CA VAL A 51 -13.10 -2.83 -3.19
C VAL A 51 -14.07 -3.99 -3.15
N THR A 52 -13.60 -5.12 -2.63
CA THR A 52 -14.39 -6.32 -2.41
C THR A 52 -14.68 -6.47 -0.93
N PHE A 53 -15.96 -6.53 -0.58
CA PHE A 53 -16.41 -6.77 0.78
C PHE A 53 -16.93 -8.19 0.91
N ARG A 54 -16.50 -8.86 1.98
CA ARG A 54 -17.06 -10.14 2.41
C ARG A 54 -17.77 -9.97 3.75
N HIS A 55 -19.09 -10.01 3.72
CA HIS A 55 -19.93 -9.91 4.91
C HIS A 55 -20.42 -11.28 5.35
N ARG A 56 -20.49 -11.50 6.66
CA ARG A 56 -21.25 -12.60 7.24
C ARG A 56 -22.61 -12.06 7.67
N LEU A 57 -23.69 -12.55 7.05
CA LEU A 57 -25.05 -12.05 7.24
C LEU A 57 -25.99 -13.18 7.63
N ASP A 58 -27.04 -12.81 8.35
CA ASP A 58 -28.14 -13.71 8.69
C ASP A 58 -29.11 -13.87 7.50
N ALA A 59 -30.20 -14.62 7.70
CA ALA A 59 -31.21 -14.83 6.65
C ALA A 59 -31.79 -13.52 6.10
N LEU A 60 -32.10 -12.57 6.99
CA LEU A 60 -32.70 -11.29 6.61
C LEU A 60 -31.69 -10.44 5.83
N GLY A 61 -30.45 -10.35 6.30
CA GLY A 61 -29.37 -9.61 5.63
C GLY A 61 -29.07 -10.18 4.25
N MET A 62 -29.02 -11.51 4.10
CA MET A 62 -28.87 -12.15 2.79
C MET A 62 -30.03 -11.84 1.83
N ALA A 63 -31.27 -11.87 2.32
CA ALA A 63 -32.44 -11.52 1.51
C ALA A 63 -32.40 -10.05 1.08
N ARG A 64 -32.05 -9.14 2.00
CA ARG A 64 -31.87 -7.71 1.70
C ARG A 64 -30.80 -7.47 0.65
N ALA A 65 -29.65 -8.15 0.75
CA ALA A 65 -28.58 -8.01 -0.24
C ALA A 65 -29.05 -8.43 -1.65
N ALA A 66 -29.85 -9.51 -1.74
CA ALA A 66 -30.41 -9.96 -3.01
C ALA A 66 -31.42 -8.95 -3.60
N GLU A 67 -32.31 -8.39 -2.78
CA GLU A 67 -33.28 -7.38 -3.24
C GLU A 67 -32.60 -6.07 -3.64
N LEU A 68 -31.57 -5.63 -2.90
CA LEU A 68 -30.71 -4.52 -3.30
C LEU A 68 -30.06 -4.76 -4.66
N ALA A 69 -29.53 -5.96 -4.90
CA ALA A 69 -28.94 -6.33 -6.19
C ALA A 69 -29.98 -6.21 -7.33
N ARG A 70 -31.21 -6.69 -7.11
CA ARG A 70 -32.30 -6.60 -8.11
C ARG A 70 -32.69 -5.16 -8.41
N ALA A 71 -32.72 -4.30 -7.40
CA ALA A 71 -33.12 -2.91 -7.54
C ALA A 71 -32.09 -2.05 -8.30
N GLY A 72 -30.80 -2.38 -8.20
CA GLY A 72 -29.75 -1.41 -8.52
C GLY A 72 -28.48 -1.95 -9.16
N PHE A 73 -28.49 -3.15 -9.75
CA PHE A 73 -27.25 -3.79 -10.22
C PHE A 73 -26.33 -2.89 -11.06
N ALA A 74 -26.90 -2.18 -12.05
CA ALA A 74 -26.17 -1.28 -12.94
C ALA A 74 -26.11 0.18 -12.48
N GLY A 75 -26.68 0.51 -11.32
CA GLY A 75 -26.72 1.86 -10.78
C GLY A 75 -25.44 2.28 -10.07
N ASP A 76 -25.39 3.54 -9.67
CA ASP A 76 -24.32 4.07 -8.84
C ASP A 76 -24.63 3.81 -7.35
N TRP A 77 -23.74 3.07 -6.71
CA TRP A 77 -23.83 2.63 -5.33
C TRP A 77 -23.06 3.58 -4.42
N HIS A 78 -23.67 3.93 -3.31
CA HIS A 78 -23.01 4.59 -2.18
C HIS A 78 -22.40 3.49 -1.30
N VAL A 79 -21.08 3.37 -1.37
CA VAL A 79 -20.31 2.29 -0.78
C VAL A 79 -19.53 2.83 0.43
N PRO A 80 -19.87 2.41 1.66
CA PRO A 80 -19.04 2.70 2.83
C PRO A 80 -17.67 2.02 2.71
N LEU A 81 -16.59 2.81 2.77
CA LEU A 81 -15.23 2.30 2.74
C LEU A 81 -14.81 1.87 4.14
N TRP A 82 -15.37 0.76 4.62
CA TRP A 82 -15.13 0.25 5.98
C TRP A 82 -13.67 -0.03 6.31
N HIS A 83 -12.82 -0.25 5.29
CA HIS A 83 -11.38 -0.42 5.46
C HIS A 83 -10.65 0.89 5.87
N MET A 84 -11.32 2.04 5.72
CA MET A 84 -10.85 3.37 6.16
C MET A 84 -11.66 3.90 7.36
N ALA A 85 -12.46 3.04 8.01
CA ALA A 85 -13.33 3.48 9.09
C ALA A 85 -12.54 3.91 10.34
N LEU A 86 -13.07 4.91 11.03
CA LEU A 86 -12.51 5.48 12.25
C LEU A 86 -13.53 5.43 13.39
N GLN A 87 -13.01 5.40 14.61
CA GLN A 87 -13.81 5.55 15.81
C GLN A 87 -13.80 7.02 16.25
N PRO A 88 -14.94 7.58 16.69
CA PRO A 88 -14.97 8.90 17.30
C PRO A 88 -14.05 9.00 18.53
N ALA A 89 -13.52 10.19 18.78
CA ALA A 89 -12.71 10.48 19.97
C ALA A 89 -13.56 10.74 21.23
N ALA A 90 -14.85 11.01 21.06
CA ALA A 90 -15.80 11.28 22.12
C ALA A 90 -17.15 10.61 21.85
N ASP A 91 -17.94 10.41 22.90
CA ASP A 91 -19.28 9.84 22.81
C ASP A 91 -20.19 10.71 21.94
N LEU A 92 -21.05 10.07 21.14
CA LEU A 92 -21.99 10.78 20.29
C LEU A 92 -23.32 10.95 20.98
N VAL A 93 -23.83 12.18 20.94
CA VAL A 93 -25.15 12.55 21.46
C VAL A 93 -26.15 12.71 20.33
N GLN A 94 -27.41 12.41 20.60
CA GLN A 94 -28.49 12.66 19.65
C GLN A 94 -28.62 14.18 19.41
N GLY A 95 -28.73 14.57 18.15
CA GLY A 95 -28.70 15.97 17.72
C GLY A 95 -27.29 16.56 17.55
N ALA A 96 -26.22 15.77 17.74
CA ALA A 96 -24.86 16.22 17.45
C ALA A 96 -24.74 16.68 16.00
N THR A 97 -24.07 17.81 15.79
CA THR A 97 -23.74 18.37 14.47
C THR A 97 -22.26 18.20 14.13
N GLU A 98 -21.48 17.60 15.03
CA GLU A 98 -20.07 17.32 14.83
C GLU A 98 -19.69 15.93 15.34
N ILE A 99 -18.69 15.33 14.69
CA ILE A 99 -18.08 14.06 15.10
C ILE A 99 -16.57 14.29 15.19
N LEU A 100 -16.01 14.18 16.39
CA LEU A 100 -14.57 14.33 16.62
C LEU A 100 -13.83 13.07 16.17
N LEU A 101 -12.94 13.17 15.18
CA LEU A 101 -12.09 12.09 14.68
C LEU A 101 -10.95 12.68 13.81
N ASP A 102 -9.81 12.01 13.75
CA ASP A 102 -8.69 12.42 12.87
C ASP A 102 -9.05 12.14 11.40
N THR A 103 -9.47 13.16 10.67
CA THR A 103 -9.88 13.01 9.26
C THR A 103 -8.68 12.83 8.33
N GLY A 104 -7.46 13.13 8.79
CA GLY A 104 -6.24 13.08 7.97
C GLY A 104 -5.82 11.67 7.55
N VAL A 105 -6.43 10.62 8.11
CA VAL A 105 -6.11 9.21 7.82
C VAL A 105 -7.18 8.48 7.01
N ALA A 106 -8.26 9.15 6.59
CA ALA A 106 -9.36 8.61 5.80
C ALA A 106 -9.87 9.60 4.73
N ASP A 107 -10.50 9.11 3.66
CA ASP A 107 -10.97 9.96 2.54
C ASP A 107 -12.38 10.53 2.80
N PHE A 108 -12.55 11.32 3.86
CA PHE A 108 -13.79 12.08 4.09
C PHE A 108 -13.82 13.33 3.23
N ARG A 109 -14.99 13.66 2.66
CA ARG A 109 -15.14 14.79 1.74
C ARG A 109 -16.32 15.68 2.08
N SER A 110 -16.10 16.98 1.98
CA SER A 110 -17.13 17.99 2.24
C SER A 110 -18.21 17.91 1.15
N GLY A 111 -19.48 17.93 1.54
CA GLY A 111 -20.62 17.80 0.63
C GLY A 111 -20.95 16.35 0.23
N GLU A 112 -20.17 15.36 0.67
CA GLU A 112 -20.44 13.94 0.45
C GLU A 112 -21.07 13.29 1.70
N LEU A 113 -21.14 11.95 1.73
CA LEU A 113 -21.76 11.19 2.82
C LEU A 113 -20.71 10.49 3.68
N ALA A 114 -21.03 10.30 4.96
CA ALA A 114 -20.37 9.32 5.84
C ALA A 114 -21.35 8.20 6.20
N ALA A 115 -20.84 7.00 6.44
CA ALA A 115 -21.59 5.89 7.00
C ALA A 115 -21.35 5.83 8.50
N ILE A 116 -22.40 5.78 9.30
CA ILE A 116 -22.33 5.53 10.75
C ILE A 116 -22.93 4.16 11.02
N ALA A 117 -22.15 3.27 11.63
CA ALA A 117 -22.63 2.00 12.16
C ALA A 117 -22.40 1.93 13.67
N VAL A 118 -23.39 1.41 14.40
CA VAL A 118 -23.30 1.21 15.86
C VAL A 118 -23.39 -0.28 16.18
N ASP A 119 -22.45 -0.79 16.98
CA ASP A 119 -22.32 -2.21 17.32
C ASP A 119 -22.25 -3.14 16.10
N GLY A 120 -21.74 -2.65 14.96
CA GLY A 120 -21.71 -3.43 13.72
C GLY A 120 -23.10 -3.84 13.21
N ARG A 121 -24.12 -3.02 13.48
CA ARG A 121 -25.46 -3.11 12.86
C ARG A 121 -25.50 -2.31 11.56
N GLU A 122 -26.61 -2.41 10.83
CA GLU A 122 -26.82 -1.67 9.58
C GLU A 122 -26.43 -0.21 9.71
N ALA A 123 -25.68 0.26 8.72
CA ALA A 123 -25.19 1.61 8.70
C ALA A 123 -26.28 2.59 8.26
N ALA A 124 -26.16 3.83 8.70
CA ALA A 124 -26.91 4.95 8.17
C ALA A 124 -25.96 5.87 7.38
N ALA A 125 -26.38 6.31 6.21
CA ALA A 125 -25.69 7.36 5.46
C ALA A 125 -26.09 8.73 6.03
N VAL A 126 -25.10 9.59 6.28
CA VAL A 126 -25.29 10.93 6.84
C VAL A 126 -24.52 11.96 6.02
N PRO A 127 -25.12 13.12 5.69
CA PRO A 127 -24.46 14.13 4.88
C PRO A 127 -23.42 14.95 5.67
N ILE A 128 -22.27 15.18 5.06
CA ILE A 128 -21.16 15.97 5.61
C ILE A 128 -21.24 17.40 5.05
N ALA A 129 -21.34 18.41 5.91
CA ALA A 129 -21.25 19.81 5.49
C ALA A 129 -19.80 20.21 5.19
N SER A 130 -18.87 19.90 6.09
CA SER A 130 -17.45 20.15 5.89
C SER A 130 -16.55 19.21 6.70
N VAL A 131 -15.31 19.06 6.24
CA VAL A 131 -14.28 18.23 6.85
C VAL A 131 -13.18 19.12 7.42
N GLN A 132 -12.92 18.99 8.72
CA GLN A 132 -11.81 19.63 9.42
C GLN A 132 -10.78 18.57 9.83
N PRO A 133 -9.51 18.91 10.09
CA PRO A 133 -8.48 17.92 10.43
C PRO A 133 -8.83 17.01 11.62
N ASP A 134 -9.61 17.51 12.58
CA ASP A 134 -9.95 16.86 13.86
C ASP A 134 -11.45 16.54 14.03
N ARG A 135 -12.30 16.88 13.04
CA ARG A 135 -13.75 16.65 13.11
C ARG A 135 -14.45 16.66 11.76
N LEU A 136 -15.59 15.98 11.70
CA LEU A 136 -16.59 16.13 10.65
C LEU A 136 -17.68 17.07 11.14
N ILE A 137 -18.09 18.03 10.30
CA ILE A 137 -19.26 18.86 10.52
C ILE A 137 -20.40 18.27 9.68
N MET A 138 -21.49 17.87 10.35
CA MET A 138 -22.64 17.24 9.72
C MET A 138 -23.55 18.30 9.10
N ALA A 139 -24.13 18.00 7.93
CA ALA A 139 -25.10 18.90 7.30
C ALA A 139 -26.46 18.87 8.00
N GLU A 140 -26.76 17.77 8.69
CA GLU A 140 -27.96 17.59 9.48
C GLU A 140 -27.59 17.01 10.87
N PRO A 141 -28.32 17.39 11.94
CA PRO A 141 -28.11 16.81 13.26
C PRO A 141 -28.33 15.29 13.28
N LEU A 142 -27.53 14.56 14.04
CA LEU A 142 -27.64 13.11 14.19
C LEU A 142 -28.83 12.72 15.07
N VAL A 143 -30.03 12.56 14.50
CA VAL A 143 -31.25 12.27 15.27
C VAL A 143 -31.61 10.78 15.26
N LEU A 144 -31.79 10.18 14.09
CA LEU A 144 -32.32 8.81 13.95
C LEU A 144 -31.22 7.77 13.71
N GLN A 145 -29.98 8.21 13.58
CA GLN A 145 -28.82 7.37 13.26
C GLN A 145 -28.17 6.74 14.50
N LEU A 146 -28.55 7.20 15.70
CA LEU A 146 -28.05 6.69 16.97
C LEU A 146 -29.14 5.89 17.70
N PRO A 147 -28.85 4.70 18.26
CA PRO A 147 -29.84 3.87 18.96
C PRO A 147 -30.27 4.41 20.34
N GLY A 148 -29.73 5.53 20.79
CA GLY A 148 -30.04 6.12 22.09
C GLY A 148 -29.54 7.57 22.20
N PRO A 149 -29.87 8.27 23.30
CA PRO A 149 -29.55 9.69 23.47
C PRO A 149 -28.05 9.96 23.54
N VAL A 150 -27.28 9.00 24.07
CA VAL A 150 -25.81 9.03 24.14
C VAL A 150 -25.30 7.63 23.79
N VAL A 151 -24.30 7.57 22.90
CA VAL A 151 -23.68 6.32 22.44
C VAL A 151 -22.18 6.41 22.63
N ALA A 152 -21.63 5.44 23.35
CA ALA A 152 -20.20 5.38 23.63
C ALA A 152 -19.37 5.32 22.34
N ALA A 153 -18.31 6.13 22.26
CA ALA A 153 -17.48 6.29 21.06
C ALA A 153 -16.96 4.96 20.50
N GLN A 154 -16.56 4.04 21.38
CA GLN A 154 -16.02 2.72 21.02
C GLN A 154 -17.02 1.80 20.30
N ARG A 155 -18.32 2.09 20.43
CA ARG A 155 -19.40 1.33 19.77
C ARG A 155 -19.75 1.90 18.40
N VAL A 156 -19.24 3.08 18.08
CA VAL A 156 -19.51 3.79 16.83
C VAL A 156 -18.34 3.62 15.88
N THR A 157 -18.66 3.28 14.65
CA THR A 157 -17.71 3.22 13.54
C THR A 157 -18.20 4.16 12.45
N VAL A 158 -17.34 5.09 12.03
CA VAL A 158 -17.62 6.07 10.98
C VAL A 158 -16.72 5.80 9.78
N ALA A 159 -17.30 5.59 8.60
CA ALA A 159 -16.55 5.37 7.37
C ALA A 159 -16.90 6.42 6.31
N PRO A 160 -15.95 6.83 5.46
CA PRO A 160 -16.30 7.63 4.29
C PRO A 160 -17.13 6.79 3.31
N ILE A 161 -18.09 7.41 2.63
CA ILE A 161 -18.85 6.78 1.56
C ILE A 161 -18.30 7.29 0.22
N ARG A 162 -18.05 6.38 -0.71
CA ARG A 162 -17.71 6.71 -2.10
C ARG A 162 -18.69 6.08 -3.08
N VAL A 163 -18.83 6.71 -4.24
CA VAL A 163 -19.68 6.20 -5.31
C VAL A 163 -18.94 5.12 -6.10
N GLY A 164 -19.58 3.98 -6.30
CA GLY A 164 -19.03 2.86 -7.06
C GLY A 164 -20.07 2.15 -7.90
N ALA A 165 -19.63 1.26 -8.77
CA ALA A 165 -20.50 0.36 -9.53
C ALA A 165 -20.10 -1.09 -9.27
N LEU A 166 -21.09 -1.99 -9.24
CA LEU A 166 -20.81 -3.42 -9.10
C LEU A 166 -20.00 -3.92 -10.30
N THR A 167 -18.90 -4.64 -10.03
CA THR A 167 -18.05 -5.23 -11.08
C THR A 167 -18.45 -6.65 -11.44
N SER A 168 -19.22 -7.30 -10.56
CA SER A 168 -19.63 -8.69 -10.67
C SER A 168 -20.97 -8.89 -9.98
N ALA A 169 -21.60 -10.05 -10.20
CA ALA A 169 -22.77 -10.47 -9.44
C ALA A 169 -22.48 -10.44 -7.93
N ILE A 170 -23.50 -10.13 -7.13
CA ILE A 170 -23.43 -10.30 -5.68
C ILE A 170 -23.56 -11.79 -5.39
N GLU A 171 -22.54 -12.36 -4.76
CA GLU A 171 -22.49 -13.79 -4.47
C GLU A 171 -23.02 -14.06 -3.06
N VAL A 172 -23.99 -14.97 -2.94
CA VAL A 172 -24.56 -15.39 -1.66
C VAL A 172 -24.25 -16.88 -1.43
N ALA A 173 -23.34 -17.16 -0.51
CA ALA A 173 -22.97 -18.51 -0.12
C ALA A 173 -23.58 -18.87 1.24
N ARG A 174 -24.60 -19.73 1.25
CA ARG A 174 -25.25 -20.20 2.49
C ARG A 174 -24.40 -21.28 3.14
N ARG A 175 -24.06 -21.11 4.43
CA ARG A 175 -23.34 -22.14 5.22
C ARG A 175 -24.30 -23.05 5.97
N ARG A 176 -25.36 -22.48 6.56
CA ARG A 176 -26.44 -23.17 7.29
C ARG A 176 -27.76 -22.42 7.08
N GLN A 177 -28.87 -22.97 7.56
CA GLN A 177 -30.12 -22.21 7.65
C GLN A 177 -29.88 -21.00 8.59
N GLY A 178 -29.96 -19.79 8.03
CA GLY A 178 -29.82 -18.54 8.78
C GLY A 178 -28.42 -17.93 8.86
N ASP A 179 -27.38 -18.53 8.27
CA ASP A 179 -26.01 -17.98 8.28
C ASP A 179 -25.34 -18.19 6.92
N GLY A 180 -24.83 -17.10 6.35
CA GLY A 180 -24.15 -17.13 5.08
C GLY A 180 -23.19 -15.98 4.87
N THR A 181 -22.47 -16.07 3.77
CA THR A 181 -21.53 -15.05 3.33
C THR A 181 -22.11 -14.34 2.11
N VAL A 182 -22.04 -13.01 2.11
CA VAL A 182 -22.33 -12.18 0.95
C VAL A 182 -21.05 -11.50 0.50
N THR A 183 -20.70 -11.67 -0.77
CA THR A 183 -19.54 -11.02 -1.39
C THR A 183 -20.01 -10.03 -2.45
N ALA A 184 -19.53 -8.79 -2.36
CA ALA A 184 -19.82 -7.74 -3.34
C ALA A 184 -18.54 -6.98 -3.69
N SER A 185 -18.33 -6.71 -4.98
CA SER A 185 -17.15 -6.03 -5.51
C SER A 185 -17.57 -4.74 -6.22
N PHE A 186 -16.99 -3.62 -5.83
CA PHE A 186 -17.32 -2.30 -6.34
C PHE A 186 -16.10 -1.64 -6.98
N LEU A 187 -16.24 -1.19 -8.22
CA LEU A 187 -15.29 -0.28 -8.87
C LEU A 187 -15.68 1.14 -8.48
N LEU A 188 -14.82 1.83 -7.73
CA LEU A 188 -15.05 3.21 -7.34
C LEU A 188 -14.91 4.14 -8.54
N ARG A 189 -15.84 5.10 -8.67
CA ARG A 189 -15.97 5.95 -9.87
C ARG A 189 -14.88 7.00 -9.95
N ASP A 190 -14.56 7.56 -8.80
CA ASP A 190 -13.58 8.60 -8.60
C ASP A 190 -12.37 8.02 -7.86
N ALA A 191 -11.28 8.78 -7.83
CA ALA A 191 -10.05 8.41 -7.16
C ALA A 191 -9.79 9.42 -6.05
N PRO A 192 -9.39 8.99 -4.83
CA PRO A 192 -9.05 9.91 -3.75
C PRO A 192 -7.90 10.83 -4.17
N ASP A 193 -7.91 12.06 -3.65
CA ASP A 193 -6.79 12.96 -3.82
C ASP A 193 -5.70 12.66 -2.77
N ILE A 194 -4.88 11.66 -3.08
CA ILE A 194 -3.83 11.20 -2.19
C ILE A 194 -2.50 11.86 -2.55
N THR A 195 -1.92 12.57 -1.59
CA THR A 195 -0.55 13.08 -1.66
C THR A 195 0.46 11.97 -1.31
N ALA A 196 1.59 11.90 -2.00
CA ALA A 196 2.66 10.95 -1.67
C ALA A 196 3.16 11.15 -0.23
N PRO A 197 3.56 10.08 0.50
CA PRO A 197 4.09 10.22 1.83
C PRO A 197 5.51 10.80 1.77
N VAL A 198 5.90 11.50 2.84
CA VAL A 198 7.28 11.94 3.02
C VAL A 198 8.11 10.74 3.46
N LEU A 199 8.91 10.20 2.54
CA LEU A 199 9.89 9.16 2.82
C LEU A 199 11.31 9.74 2.79
N PRO A 200 12.28 9.14 3.50
CA PRO A 200 13.68 9.48 3.32
C PRO A 200 14.07 9.32 1.84
N THR A 201 14.85 10.26 1.32
CA THR A 201 15.30 10.24 -0.08
C THR A 201 16.80 10.01 -0.14
N TYR A 202 17.24 9.24 -1.13
CA TYR A 202 18.65 9.08 -1.46
C TYR A 202 18.85 9.16 -2.97
N LEU A 203 19.82 9.98 -3.42
CA LEU A 203 20.08 10.22 -4.85
C LEU A 203 18.81 10.52 -5.67
N GLY A 204 17.91 11.33 -5.11
CA GLY A 204 16.66 11.75 -5.76
C GLY A 204 15.53 10.70 -5.80
N ARG A 205 15.72 9.50 -5.23
CA ARG A 205 14.67 8.47 -5.14
C ARG A 205 14.24 8.26 -3.68
N PRO A 206 12.94 8.00 -3.41
CA PRO A 206 12.49 7.64 -2.06
C PRO A 206 13.06 6.28 -1.65
N VAL A 207 13.27 6.09 -0.35
CA VAL A 207 13.75 4.83 0.24
C VAL A 207 12.62 4.18 1.01
N GLN A 208 12.29 2.93 0.68
CA GLN A 208 11.44 2.11 1.52
C GLN A 208 12.29 1.48 2.63
N THR A 209 12.02 1.93 3.86
CA THR A 209 12.67 1.59 5.11
C THR A 209 12.01 0.47 5.91
N ASP A 210 10.82 0.02 5.51
CA ASP A 210 10.13 -1.11 6.14
C ASP A 210 10.75 -2.44 5.66
N PRO A 211 11.16 -3.33 6.59
CA PRO A 211 11.58 -4.65 6.20
C PRO A 211 10.40 -5.49 5.72
N SER A 212 10.66 -6.33 4.72
CA SER A 212 9.66 -7.30 4.26
C SER A 212 9.32 -8.29 5.37
N LEU A 213 8.04 -8.56 5.58
CA LEU A 213 7.54 -9.54 6.53
C LEU A 213 7.88 -10.96 6.07
N VAL A 214 8.79 -11.62 6.76
CA VAL A 214 9.23 -12.99 6.45
C VAL A 214 8.39 -14.01 7.21
N ARG A 215 7.22 -14.40 6.67
CA ARG A 215 6.45 -15.58 7.17
C ARG A 215 6.80 -16.87 6.44
N ARG A 216 7.28 -16.71 5.20
CA ARG A 216 7.79 -17.75 4.30
C ARG A 216 9.14 -17.28 3.77
N PRO A 217 10.02 -18.18 3.32
CA PRO A 217 11.27 -17.77 2.69
C PRO A 217 11.02 -16.78 1.56
N LEU A 218 11.73 -15.65 1.58
CA LEU A 218 11.72 -14.71 0.46
C LEU A 218 12.55 -15.31 -0.67
N THR A 219 11.93 -15.53 -1.83
CA THR A 219 12.63 -15.96 -3.03
C THR A 219 13.03 -14.74 -3.83
N ALA A 220 14.34 -14.57 -4.04
CA ALA A 220 14.88 -13.63 -5.01
C ALA A 220 15.36 -14.41 -6.24
N SER A 221 15.04 -13.89 -7.43
CA SER A 221 15.63 -14.34 -8.68
C SER A 221 16.69 -13.33 -9.11
N LEU A 222 17.82 -13.85 -9.57
CA LEU A 222 18.98 -13.09 -9.98
C LEU A 222 19.28 -13.52 -11.41
N ARG A 223 19.05 -12.66 -12.39
CA ARG A 223 19.17 -13.01 -13.81
C ARG A 223 19.83 -11.91 -14.61
N ARG A 224 20.43 -12.31 -15.72
CA ARG A 224 20.72 -11.44 -16.85
C ARG A 224 19.98 -12.03 -18.04
N ALA A 225 19.25 -11.21 -18.79
CA ALA A 225 18.58 -11.67 -20.00
C ALA A 225 19.66 -12.06 -21.03
N VAL A 226 19.62 -13.31 -21.49
CA VAL A 226 20.59 -13.91 -22.42
C VAL A 226 19.82 -14.71 -23.46
N GLU A 227 20.22 -14.59 -24.71
CA GLU A 227 19.80 -15.45 -25.82
C GLU A 227 20.87 -16.53 -26.03
N TYR A 228 20.43 -17.79 -26.12
CA TYR A 228 21.30 -18.91 -26.41
C TYR A 228 21.20 -19.25 -27.89
N VAL A 229 22.27 -18.98 -28.62
CA VAL A 229 22.40 -19.32 -30.04
C VAL A 229 23.08 -20.69 -30.12
N ASP A 230 22.29 -21.72 -30.41
CA ASP A 230 22.75 -23.08 -30.63
C ASP A 230 22.45 -23.48 -32.08
N ASN A 231 23.50 -23.72 -32.86
CA ASN A 231 23.40 -24.15 -34.25
C ASN A 231 23.47 -25.68 -34.41
N GLY A 232 23.52 -26.45 -33.31
CA GLY A 232 23.49 -27.92 -33.28
C GLY A 232 24.78 -28.62 -33.72
N PHE A 233 25.78 -27.87 -34.21
CA PHE A 233 27.04 -28.42 -34.73
C PHE A 233 28.29 -27.74 -34.11
N GLY A 234 28.10 -26.83 -33.16
CA GLY A 234 29.16 -26.06 -32.51
C GLY A 234 28.83 -25.69 -31.05
N PRO A 235 29.69 -24.92 -30.37
CA PRO A 235 29.44 -24.50 -29.00
C PRO A 235 28.24 -23.55 -28.92
N VAL A 236 27.41 -23.73 -27.89
CA VAL A 236 26.30 -22.82 -27.59
C VAL A 236 26.87 -21.45 -27.19
N VAL A 237 26.48 -20.40 -27.91
CA VAL A 237 26.89 -19.02 -27.61
C VAL A 237 25.78 -18.34 -26.82
N ALA A 238 26.14 -17.72 -25.70
CA ALA A 238 25.25 -16.96 -24.85
C ALA A 238 25.44 -15.46 -25.11
N GLU A 239 24.47 -14.82 -25.78
CA GLU A 239 24.50 -13.39 -26.06
C GLU A 239 23.62 -12.62 -25.06
N PRO A 240 24.17 -11.66 -24.29
CA PRO A 240 23.36 -10.89 -23.36
C PRO A 240 22.39 -9.97 -24.11
N LEU A 241 21.10 -10.15 -23.87
CA LEU A 241 20.04 -9.27 -24.38
C LEU A 241 20.01 -7.94 -23.61
N ARG A 242 20.52 -7.92 -22.38
CA ARG A 242 20.65 -6.70 -21.56
C ARG A 242 22.03 -6.59 -20.93
N ASP A 243 22.48 -5.35 -20.75
CA ASP A 243 23.73 -5.02 -20.04
C ASP A 243 23.54 -4.96 -18.52
N VAL A 244 22.29 -4.89 -18.10
CA VAL A 244 21.88 -4.72 -16.71
C VAL A 244 21.59 -6.09 -16.09
N PHE A 245 22.07 -6.27 -14.86
CA PHE A 245 21.70 -7.39 -14.01
C PHE A 245 20.34 -7.11 -13.35
N GLU A 246 19.44 -8.08 -13.39
CA GLU A 246 18.10 -7.97 -12.83
C GLU A 246 17.96 -8.87 -11.62
N ARG A 247 17.87 -8.27 -10.43
CA ARG A 247 17.25 -8.91 -9.27
C ARG A 247 15.75 -8.68 -9.27
N SER A 248 14.96 -9.74 -9.16
CA SER A 248 13.53 -9.63 -8.86
C SER A 248 13.22 -10.32 -7.54
N GLU A 249 12.36 -9.73 -6.72
CA GLU A 249 11.89 -10.33 -5.48
C GLU A 249 10.43 -9.95 -5.22
N THR A 250 9.78 -10.70 -4.34
CA THR A 250 8.43 -10.37 -3.88
C THR A 250 8.51 -9.97 -2.42
N ILE A 251 8.22 -8.70 -2.14
CA ILE A 251 8.17 -8.18 -0.77
C ILE A 251 6.75 -8.23 -0.22
N THR A 252 6.64 -8.40 1.09
CA THR A 252 5.38 -8.31 1.81
C THR A 252 5.51 -7.22 2.88
N LEU A 253 4.66 -6.20 2.80
CA LEU A 253 4.62 -5.13 3.79
C LEU A 253 3.36 -5.27 4.65
N LYS A 254 3.49 -4.90 5.92
CA LYS A 254 2.40 -4.94 6.89
C LYS A 254 2.35 -3.63 7.66
N ALA A 255 1.17 -3.03 7.74
CA ALA A 255 0.95 -1.81 8.50
C ALA A 255 -0.20 -1.97 9.49
N GLN A 256 -0.01 -1.50 10.72
CA GLN A 256 -0.98 -1.61 11.82
C GLN A 256 -1.40 -0.24 12.33
N GLY A 257 -2.70 -0.08 12.58
CA GLY A 257 -3.29 1.19 13.00
C GLY A 257 -3.56 2.16 11.83
N PRO A 258 -4.50 3.13 12.00
CA PRO A 258 -4.96 3.98 10.89
C PRO A 258 -3.83 4.77 10.21
N ILE A 259 -2.93 5.37 10.98
CA ILE A 259 -1.83 6.20 10.46
C ILE A 259 -0.89 5.39 9.56
N ALA A 260 -0.42 4.22 10.03
CA ALA A 260 0.52 3.41 9.26
C ALA A 260 -0.16 2.80 8.02
N ARG A 261 -1.42 2.36 8.14
CA ARG A 261 -2.21 1.85 7.00
C ARG A 261 -2.35 2.93 5.92
N HIS A 262 -2.72 4.14 6.34
CA HIS A 262 -2.83 5.28 5.45
C HIS A 262 -1.48 5.58 4.79
N ALA A 263 -0.38 5.66 5.55
CA ALA A 263 0.96 5.90 5.01
C ALA A 263 1.40 4.86 3.96
N LEU A 264 1.20 3.57 4.24
CA LEU A 264 1.50 2.50 3.29
C LEU A 264 0.66 2.61 2.01
N ARG A 265 -0.63 2.92 2.14
CA ARG A 265 -1.51 3.17 0.99
C ARG A 265 -1.02 4.37 0.18
N ARG A 266 -0.67 5.49 0.82
CA ARG A 266 -0.10 6.67 0.12
C ARG A 266 1.19 6.32 -0.62
N TRP A 267 2.05 5.48 -0.06
CA TRP A 267 3.27 5.02 -0.72
C TRP A 267 2.95 4.19 -1.97
N LEU A 268 2.02 3.23 -1.89
CA LEU A 268 1.59 2.47 -3.07
C LEU A 268 1.05 3.38 -4.17
N TRP A 269 0.29 4.43 -3.80
CA TRP A 269 -0.20 5.44 -4.72
C TRP A 269 0.92 6.23 -5.42
N SER A 270 2.00 6.54 -4.71
CA SER A 270 3.13 7.26 -5.30
C SER A 270 3.93 6.44 -6.31
N LEU A 271 3.81 5.10 -6.29
CA LEU A 271 4.49 4.22 -7.25
C LEU A 271 3.98 4.38 -8.69
N ARG A 272 2.69 4.73 -8.84
CA ARG A 272 2.00 4.81 -10.14
C ARG A 272 2.19 3.53 -10.98
N GLY A 273 1.97 2.37 -10.35
CA GLY A 273 2.21 1.07 -10.95
C GLY A 273 3.70 0.82 -11.13
N ARG A 274 4.12 0.41 -12.33
CA ARG A 274 5.54 0.16 -12.64
C ARG A 274 6.35 1.43 -12.92
N GLN A 275 5.78 2.64 -12.84
CA GLN A 275 6.47 3.86 -13.26
C GLN A 275 7.59 4.28 -12.31
N ALA A 276 7.26 4.52 -11.03
CA ALA A 276 8.22 5.08 -10.10
C ALA A 276 9.22 4.02 -9.64
N SER A 277 10.42 4.49 -9.34
CA SER A 277 11.47 3.71 -8.70
C SER A 277 11.64 4.15 -7.25
N PHE A 278 12.13 3.25 -6.42
CA PHE A 278 12.51 3.52 -5.05
C PHE A 278 13.74 2.69 -4.69
N TRP A 279 14.42 3.10 -3.64
CA TRP A 279 15.48 2.30 -3.04
C TRP A 279 14.87 1.27 -2.09
N LEU A 280 15.34 0.03 -2.20
CA LEU A 280 14.97 -1.06 -1.31
C LEU A 280 16.23 -1.68 -0.72
N SER A 281 16.25 -1.80 0.60
CA SER A 281 17.31 -2.52 1.31
C SER A 281 17.13 -4.01 1.12
N THR A 282 18.23 -4.72 0.98
CA THR A 282 18.23 -6.19 0.96
C THR A 282 17.91 -6.80 2.31
N TRP A 283 18.05 -6.04 3.40
CA TRP A 283 17.90 -6.49 4.79
C TRP A 283 18.78 -7.70 5.19
N GLY A 284 19.79 -8.03 4.38
CA GLY A 284 20.62 -9.23 4.52
C GLY A 284 21.82 -9.10 5.46
N ARG A 285 22.25 -7.87 5.80
CA ARG A 285 23.43 -7.57 6.65
C ARG A 285 24.73 -8.07 6.03
N GLU A 286 24.83 -7.92 4.72
CA GLU A 286 25.90 -8.49 3.90
C GLU A 286 27.26 -7.86 4.20
N LEU A 287 27.27 -6.56 4.52
CA LEU A 287 28.49 -5.82 4.78
C LEU A 287 28.83 -5.90 6.28
N GLN A 288 29.46 -6.99 6.66
CA GLN A 288 29.89 -7.20 8.04
C GLN A 288 31.08 -6.31 8.39
N LEU A 289 30.88 -5.35 9.29
CA LEU A 289 31.94 -4.46 9.77
C LEU A 289 33.04 -5.25 10.50
N ARG A 290 34.29 -4.83 10.29
CA ARG A 290 35.49 -5.39 10.92
C ARG A 290 36.17 -4.43 11.88
N SER A 291 35.83 -3.15 11.79
CA SER A 291 36.27 -2.10 12.71
C SER A 291 35.17 -1.08 12.93
N ALA A 292 35.15 -0.47 14.11
CA ALA A 292 34.35 0.73 14.35
C ALA A 292 34.88 1.91 13.51
N MET A 293 34.02 2.90 13.26
CA MET A 293 34.38 4.14 12.55
C MET A 293 34.15 5.34 13.47
N THR A 294 35.03 6.34 13.37
CA THR A 294 34.79 7.64 14.00
C THR A 294 33.77 8.45 13.19
N SER A 295 33.16 9.46 13.80
CA SER A 295 32.12 10.29 13.16
C SER A 295 32.57 10.99 11.88
N GLY A 296 33.84 11.36 11.80
CA GLY A 296 34.46 12.00 10.62
C GLY A 296 34.96 11.02 9.56
N SER A 297 34.98 9.71 9.82
CA SER A 297 35.51 8.73 8.89
C SER A 297 34.59 8.49 7.69
N THR A 298 35.19 8.36 6.51
CA THR A 298 34.56 7.83 5.29
C THR A 298 35.03 6.42 4.96
N LEU A 299 35.91 5.84 5.78
CA LEU A 299 36.54 4.55 5.54
C LEU A 299 35.84 3.49 6.38
N MET A 300 35.32 2.46 5.71
CA MET A 300 34.57 1.36 6.30
C MET A 300 35.27 0.04 5.96
N ARG A 301 35.74 -0.69 6.98
CA ARG A 301 36.37 -2.00 6.79
C ARG A 301 35.34 -3.11 6.96
N VAL A 302 35.25 -3.99 5.98
CA VAL A 302 34.25 -5.07 5.91
C VAL A 302 34.86 -6.41 5.53
N ALA A 303 34.18 -7.49 5.88
CA ALA A 303 34.45 -8.80 5.32
C ALA A 303 34.26 -8.78 3.78
N PRO A 304 35.15 -9.44 3.00
CA PRO A 304 34.97 -9.56 1.55
C PRO A 304 33.71 -10.34 1.20
N VAL A 305 32.87 -9.79 0.31
CA VAL A 305 31.64 -10.42 -0.22
C VAL A 305 31.51 -10.30 -1.75
N ALA A 306 32.36 -9.51 -2.39
CA ALA A 306 32.40 -9.32 -3.84
C ALA A 306 33.83 -8.93 -4.28
N SER A 307 34.10 -8.93 -5.58
CA SER A 307 35.33 -8.35 -6.12
C SER A 307 35.36 -6.84 -5.90
N LEU A 308 36.56 -6.24 -5.82
CA LEU A 308 36.71 -4.79 -5.56
C LEU A 308 35.93 -3.91 -6.55
N PRO A 309 35.96 -4.14 -7.87
CA PRO A 309 35.20 -3.32 -8.82
C PRO A 309 33.69 -3.40 -8.62
N ALA A 310 33.19 -4.53 -8.11
CA ALA A 310 31.76 -4.74 -7.89
C ALA A 310 31.18 -3.91 -6.73
N TYR A 311 32.01 -3.30 -5.87
CA TYR A 311 31.52 -2.38 -4.85
C TYR A 311 31.29 -0.97 -5.37
N PHE A 312 32.03 -0.55 -6.41
CA PHE A 312 32.00 0.83 -6.88
C PHE A 312 30.59 1.22 -7.33
N GLY A 313 30.11 2.38 -6.88
CA GLY A 313 28.79 2.91 -7.20
C GLY A 313 27.63 2.27 -6.43
N ARG A 314 27.84 1.18 -5.67
CA ARG A 314 26.77 0.54 -4.91
C ARG A 314 26.33 1.43 -3.75
N ALA A 315 25.02 1.61 -3.63
CA ALA A 315 24.40 2.25 -2.49
C ALA A 315 24.28 1.26 -1.32
N ILE A 316 24.38 1.78 -0.10
CA ILE A 316 24.28 1.02 1.15
C ILE A 316 23.38 1.74 2.15
N LEU A 317 22.74 0.95 3.01
CA LEU A 317 21.99 1.41 4.17
C LEU A 317 22.72 1.00 5.45
N LEU A 318 22.86 1.91 6.40
CA LEU A 318 23.36 1.66 7.75
C LEU A 318 22.24 1.89 8.77
N GLU A 319 21.97 0.88 9.61
CA GLU A 319 21.07 0.98 10.77
C GLU A 319 21.80 1.69 11.93
N MET A 320 21.88 3.03 11.88
CA MET A 320 22.49 3.82 12.97
C MET A 320 21.51 4.01 14.13
N PRO A 321 22.01 4.24 15.36
CA PRO A 321 21.15 4.41 16.54
C PRO A 321 20.17 5.58 16.45
N THR A 322 20.55 6.68 15.77
CA THR A 322 19.72 7.89 15.67
C THR A 322 18.73 7.82 14.51
N ALA A 323 19.18 7.34 13.35
CA ALA A 323 18.37 7.21 12.15
C ALA A 323 19.08 6.36 11.09
N LEU A 324 18.33 5.85 10.12
CA LEU A 324 18.92 5.22 8.93
C LEU A 324 19.82 6.20 8.16
N ARG A 325 20.96 5.71 7.67
CA ARG A 325 21.91 6.47 6.83
C ARG A 325 22.16 5.76 5.52
N PHE A 326 22.25 6.54 4.43
CA PHE A 326 22.45 6.03 3.07
C PHE A 326 23.76 6.58 2.49
N ARG A 327 24.61 5.73 1.92
CA ARG A 327 25.88 6.14 1.31
C ARG A 327 26.14 5.37 0.02
N THR A 328 27.00 5.92 -0.83
CA THR A 328 27.51 5.23 -2.02
C THR A 328 28.95 4.87 -1.76
N ILE A 329 29.34 3.66 -2.15
CA ILE A 329 30.74 3.24 -2.12
C ILE A 329 31.45 3.83 -3.34
N THR A 330 32.45 4.67 -3.11
CA THR A 330 33.19 5.38 -4.16
C THR A 330 34.55 4.74 -4.49
N ALA A 331 35.05 3.86 -3.61
CA ALA A 331 36.24 3.06 -3.88
C ALA A 331 36.27 1.83 -2.96
N ALA A 332 36.95 0.78 -3.40
CA ALA A 332 37.22 -0.42 -2.60
C ALA A 332 38.66 -0.88 -2.85
N ILE A 333 39.38 -1.19 -1.77
CA ILE A 333 40.73 -1.75 -1.84
C ILE A 333 40.87 -2.93 -0.88
N VAL A 334 41.89 -3.76 -1.10
CA VAL A 334 42.28 -4.81 -0.14
C VAL A 334 42.98 -4.18 1.06
N GLU A 335 42.63 -4.63 2.26
CA GLU A 335 43.28 -4.26 3.52
C GLU A 335 43.48 -5.54 4.37
N GLY A 336 44.60 -6.23 4.15
CA GLY A 336 44.86 -7.53 4.74
C GLY A 336 43.90 -8.59 4.21
N ALA A 337 43.18 -9.28 5.12
CA ALA A 337 42.16 -10.27 4.77
C ALA A 337 40.76 -9.65 4.53
N ASP A 338 40.63 -8.33 4.71
CA ASP A 338 39.38 -7.60 4.59
C ASP A 338 39.39 -6.63 3.41
N HIS A 339 38.24 -6.03 3.11
CA HIS A 339 38.12 -4.94 2.17
C HIS A 339 37.89 -3.61 2.89
N ARG A 340 38.58 -2.56 2.44
CA ARG A 340 38.33 -1.18 2.87
C ARG A 340 37.52 -0.47 1.80
N LEU A 341 36.31 -0.06 2.17
CA LEU A 341 35.39 0.69 1.34
C LEU A 341 35.48 2.18 1.69
N THR A 342 35.51 3.04 0.68
CA THR A 342 35.40 4.49 0.83
C THR A 342 33.96 4.91 0.55
N LEU A 343 33.37 5.66 1.47
CA LEU A 343 32.00 6.15 1.37
C LEU A 343 31.96 7.57 0.77
N SER A 344 30.86 7.90 0.12
CA SER A 344 30.62 9.22 -0.51
C SER A 344 30.73 10.41 0.45
N SER A 345 30.45 10.19 1.74
CA SER A 345 30.59 11.19 2.81
C SER A 345 30.60 10.51 4.18
N ASN A 346 31.09 11.23 5.19
CA ASN A 346 31.08 10.74 6.57
C ASN A 346 29.64 10.61 7.10
N LEU A 347 29.44 9.91 8.21
CA LEU A 347 28.11 9.61 8.75
C LEU A 347 27.64 10.61 9.82
N GLY A 348 28.52 11.50 10.25
CA GLY A 348 28.23 12.54 11.26
C GLY A 348 28.19 12.02 12.70
N GLU A 349 28.25 10.70 12.90
CA GLU A 349 28.24 10.04 14.21
C GLU A 349 29.09 8.76 14.15
N PRO A 350 29.66 8.29 15.28
CA PRO A 350 30.51 7.11 15.28
C PRO A 350 29.72 5.84 14.92
N VAL A 351 30.34 4.97 14.11
CA VAL A 351 29.75 3.69 13.69
C VAL A 351 30.31 2.59 14.59
N SER A 352 29.43 1.91 15.31
CA SER A 352 29.81 0.77 16.14
C SER A 352 30.06 -0.48 15.28
N LEU A 353 30.87 -1.41 15.78
CA LEU A 353 31.08 -2.70 15.09
C LEU A 353 29.78 -3.52 14.93
N ALA A 354 28.79 -3.29 15.79
CA ALA A 354 27.49 -3.96 15.76
C ALA A 354 26.50 -3.35 14.75
N THR A 355 26.86 -2.23 14.11
CA THR A 355 26.00 -1.57 13.13
C THR A 355 25.74 -2.48 11.94
N ARG A 356 24.46 -2.67 11.61
CA ARG A 356 24.04 -3.50 10.48
C ARG A 356 24.12 -2.67 9.21
N VAL A 357 24.76 -3.25 8.20
CA VAL A 357 24.97 -2.59 6.91
C VAL A 357 24.43 -3.50 5.80
N HIS A 358 23.59 -2.92 4.96
CA HIS A 358 22.86 -3.60 3.90
C HIS A 358 23.19 -2.99 2.55
N PHE A 359 23.07 -3.77 1.48
CA PHE A 359 23.02 -3.18 0.16
C PHE A 359 21.67 -2.50 -0.08
N LEU A 360 21.71 -1.41 -0.82
CA LEU A 360 20.54 -0.66 -1.25
C LEU A 360 20.43 -0.77 -2.77
N THR A 361 19.33 -1.34 -3.26
CA THR A 361 19.11 -1.60 -4.68
C THR A 361 17.98 -0.72 -5.20
N ALA A 362 18.17 -0.13 -6.38
CA ALA A 362 17.11 0.64 -7.03
C ALA A 362 16.11 -0.36 -7.62
N MET A 363 14.88 -0.27 -7.17
CA MET A 363 13.79 -1.17 -7.55
C MET A 363 12.63 -0.37 -8.14
N ARG A 364 11.76 -1.04 -8.88
CA ARG A 364 10.38 -0.60 -9.16
C ARG A 364 9.41 -1.73 -8.86
N ALA A 365 8.12 -1.42 -8.75
CA ALA A 365 7.09 -2.45 -8.82
C ALA A 365 7.15 -3.17 -10.18
N ASP A 366 6.94 -4.49 -10.16
CA ASP A 366 6.80 -5.32 -11.36
C ASP A 366 5.35 -5.75 -11.62
N ALA A 367 4.40 -4.99 -11.06
CA ALA A 367 2.97 -5.16 -11.30
C ALA A 367 2.27 -3.80 -11.39
N ASP A 368 1.29 -3.71 -12.28
CA ASP A 368 0.32 -2.60 -12.33
C ASP A 368 -0.91 -2.85 -11.46
N ARG A 369 -1.13 -4.10 -11.03
CA ARG A 369 -2.20 -4.47 -10.12
C ARG A 369 -1.60 -4.83 -8.77
N VAL A 370 -1.95 -4.07 -7.74
CA VAL A 370 -1.57 -4.33 -6.35
C VAL A 370 -2.81 -4.64 -5.54
N GLU A 371 -2.74 -5.70 -4.74
CA GLU A 371 -3.83 -6.14 -3.88
C GLU A 371 -3.46 -5.91 -2.42
N ILE A 372 -4.33 -5.21 -1.70
CA ILE A 372 -4.20 -4.87 -0.29
C ILE A 372 -5.26 -5.66 0.46
N GLN A 373 -4.82 -6.51 1.38
CA GLN A 373 -5.69 -7.27 2.25
C GLN A 373 -5.89 -6.48 3.55
N HIS A 374 -7.13 -6.05 3.78
CA HIS A 374 -7.51 -5.30 4.97
C HIS A 374 -8.12 -6.23 6.02
N GLY A 375 -7.33 -6.51 7.05
CA GLY A 375 -7.81 -7.17 8.26
C GLY A 375 -8.30 -6.18 9.31
N SER A 376 -8.88 -6.71 10.38
CA SER A 376 -9.37 -5.90 11.51
C SER A 376 -8.27 -5.04 12.15
N VAL A 377 -7.05 -5.58 12.30
CA VAL A 377 -5.94 -4.93 13.02
C VAL A 377 -4.84 -4.39 12.11
N ALA A 378 -4.57 -5.04 10.97
CA ALA A 378 -3.51 -4.64 10.06
C ALA A 378 -3.93 -4.82 8.60
N ILE A 379 -3.21 -4.13 7.72
CA ILE A 379 -3.22 -4.40 6.29
C ILE A 379 -1.96 -5.16 5.90
N GLU A 380 -2.07 -6.00 4.88
CA GLU A 380 -0.95 -6.72 4.28
C GLU A 380 -0.98 -6.51 2.77
N VAL A 381 0.19 -6.24 2.18
CA VAL A 381 0.35 -6.08 0.73
C VAL A 381 1.54 -6.89 0.28
N THR A 382 1.38 -7.64 -0.80
CA THR A 382 2.46 -8.34 -1.47
C THR A 382 2.74 -7.65 -2.81
N LEU A 383 3.99 -7.24 -3.01
CA LEU A 383 4.42 -6.46 -4.17
C LEU A 383 5.62 -7.16 -4.83
N PRO A 384 5.49 -7.66 -6.06
CA PRO A 384 6.66 -8.05 -6.84
C PRO A 384 7.43 -6.78 -7.24
N VAL A 385 8.74 -6.83 -7.09
CA VAL A 385 9.66 -5.75 -7.43
C VAL A 385 10.80 -6.27 -8.29
N ILE A 386 11.33 -5.41 -9.14
CA ILE A 386 12.45 -5.71 -10.03
C ILE A 386 13.47 -4.58 -9.99
N GLU A 387 14.74 -4.96 -10.06
CA GLU A 387 15.89 -4.07 -10.08
C GLU A 387 15.92 -3.26 -11.37
N VAL A 388 16.33 -2.02 -11.22
CA VAL A 388 16.39 -1.05 -12.30
C VAL A 388 17.71 -0.30 -12.22
N PRO A 389 18.23 0.21 -13.34
CA PRO A 389 19.42 1.04 -13.32
C PRO A 389 19.27 2.22 -12.34
N ALA A 390 20.26 2.34 -11.46
CA ALA A 390 20.34 3.35 -10.41
C ALA A 390 20.45 4.77 -10.94
#